data_AF-A0A4R9C3W9-F1
#
_entry.id   AF-A0A4R9C3W9-F1
#
_cell.length_a   1.000
_cell.length_b   1.000
_cell.length_c   1.000
_cell.angle_alpha   90.00
_cell.angle_beta   90.00
_cell.angle_gamma   90.00
#
_symmetry.space_group_name_H-M   'P 1'
#
loop_
_entity.id
_entity.type
_entity.pdbx_description
1 polymer ?
#
loop_
_entity_poly.entity_id
_entity_poly.type
_entity_poly.pdbx_seq_one_letter_code
_entity_poly.pdbx_strand_id
1 'polypeptide(L)' 'MDENIKISDKAFLTLKEASDYFNIGQDKIRKLTNEKECEFVLFNGSKRLIKKDNIEKYLNGQYSI' A
#
# COMPACT_ATOMS: atom_id res chain seq x y z
N MET A 1 3.43 -19.69 2.09
CA MET A 1 4.01 -18.49 1.45
C MET A 1 5.43 -18.41 1.93
N ASP A 2 6.40 -18.38 1.03
CA ASP A 2 7.83 -18.44 1.38
C ASP A 2 8.19 -17.37 2.42
N GLU A 3 8.67 -17.83 3.59
CA GLU A 3 8.94 -17.00 4.78
C GLU A 3 10.15 -16.06 4.61
N ASN A 4 10.76 -16.00 3.43
CA ASN A 4 12.03 -15.30 3.19
C ASN A 4 11.95 -14.05 2.28
N ILE A 5 10.78 -13.67 1.77
CA ILE A 5 10.68 -12.45 0.96
C ILE A 5 10.49 -11.23 1.86
N LYS A 6 11.50 -10.35 1.91
CA LYS A 6 11.41 -9.07 2.61
C LYS A 6 10.31 -8.21 2.00
N ILE A 7 9.66 -7.40 2.82
CA ILE A 7 8.58 -6.49 2.38
C ILE A 7 9.07 -5.57 1.26
N SER A 8 10.31 -5.10 1.36
CA SER A 8 10.96 -4.23 0.37
C SER A 8 11.09 -4.86 -1.03
N ASP A 9 11.13 -6.18 -1.14
CA ASP A 9 11.32 -6.89 -2.40
C ASP A 9 9.99 -7.20 -3.11
N LYS A 10 8.85 -6.95 -2.44
CA LYS A 10 7.52 -7.19 -3.00
C LYS A 10 7.12 -6.07 -3.96
N ALA A 11 6.45 -6.45 -5.05
CA ALA A 11 5.82 -5.50 -5.98
C ALA A 11 4.47 -4.97 -5.44
N PHE A 12 3.74 -5.83 -4.72
CA PHE A 12 2.47 -5.50 -4.10
C PHE A 12 2.53 -5.73 -2.60
N LEU A 13 1.98 -4.80 -1.84
CA LEU A 13 1.85 -4.86 -0.39
C LEU A 13 0.40 -5.11 -0.01
N THR A 14 0.21 -5.88 1.06
CA THR A 14 -1.05 -5.90 1.82
C THR A 14 -1.21 -4.62 2.64
N LEU A 15 -2.40 -4.36 3.17
CA LEU A 15 -2.63 -3.25 4.10
C LEU A 15 -1.67 -3.26 5.29
N LYS A 16 -1.41 -4.45 5.85
CA LYS A 16 -0.48 -4.62 6.97
C LYS A 16 0.94 -4.32 6.55
N GLU A 17 1.40 -4.88 5.44
CA GLU A 17 2.77 -4.64 4.96
C GLU A 17 3.01 -3.19 4.56
N ALA A 18 2.03 -2.52 3.94
CA ALA A 18 2.13 -1.08 3.65
C ALA A 18 2.20 -0.26 4.94
N SER A 19 1.44 -0.65 5.97
CA SER A 19 1.51 -0.01 7.28
C SER A 19 2.88 -0.19 7.93
N ASP A 20 3.41 -1.41 7.91
CA ASP A 20 4.72 -1.76 8.46
C ASP A 20 5.87 -1.08 7.67
N TYR A 21 5.76 -0.98 6.34
CA TYR A 21 6.78 -0.41 5.45
C TYR A 21 6.83 1.11 5.47
N PHE A 22 5.68 1.78 5.39
CA PHE A 22 5.60 3.25 5.36
C PHE A 22 5.40 3.88 6.74
N ASN A 23 5.25 3.06 7.79
CA ASN A 23 4.97 3.49 9.15
C ASN A 23 3.71 4.37 9.27
N ILE A 24 2.66 4.00 8.52
CA ILE A 24 1.35 4.68 8.49
C ILE A 24 0.30 3.70 9.03
N GLY A 25 -0.63 4.15 9.89
CA GLY A 25 -1.67 3.27 10.44
C GLY A 25 -2.52 2.57 9.38
N GLN A 26 -2.85 1.30 9.59
CA GLN A 26 -3.62 0.48 8.62
C GLN A 26 -4.97 1.10 8.24
N ASP A 27 -5.67 1.73 9.18
CA ASP A 27 -6.94 2.41 8.89
C ASP A 27 -6.76 3.59 7.95
N LYS A 28 -5.63 4.29 8.05
CA LYS A 28 -5.30 5.41 7.17
C LYS A 28 -4.98 4.91 5.77
N ILE A 29 -4.15 3.87 5.64
CA ILE A 29 -3.90 3.21 4.35
C ILE A 29 -5.21 2.68 3.75
N ARG A 30 -6.09 2.10 4.58
CA ARG A 30 -7.40 1.61 4.11
C ARG A 30 -8.27 2.74 3.57
N LYS A 31 -8.30 3.90 4.23
CA LYS A 31 -9.00 5.10 3.73
C LYS A 31 -8.41 5.56 2.40
N LEU A 32 -7.09 5.73 2.33
CA LEU A 32 -6.36 6.12 1.11
C LEU A 32 -6.68 5.19 -0.06
N THR A 33 -6.66 3.87 0.16
CA THR A 33 -6.98 2.88 -0.88
C THR A 33 -8.46 2.81 -1.28
N ASN A 34 -9.37 3.43 -0.52
CA ASN A 34 -10.79 3.50 -0.87
C ASN A 34 -11.18 4.82 -1.55
N GLU A 35 -10.24 5.75 -1.72
CA GLU A 35 -10.48 6.97 -2.46
C GLU A 35 -10.79 6.67 -3.94
N LYS A 36 -11.70 7.45 -4.54
CA LYS A 36 -12.21 7.20 -5.88
C LYS A 36 -11.13 7.26 -6.97
N GLU A 37 -10.06 8.01 -6.71
CA GLU A 37 -8.95 8.25 -7.65
C GLU A 37 -7.66 7.55 -7.21
N CYS A 38 -7.77 6.51 -6.37
CA CYS A 38 -6.60 5.79 -5.87
C CYS A 38 -5.93 4.94 -6.97
N GLU A 39 -4.84 5.43 -7.55
CA GLU A 39 -4.08 4.75 -8.61
C GLU A 39 -3.12 3.67 -8.10
N PHE A 40 -2.84 3.66 -6.79
CA PHE A 40 -1.88 2.76 -6.15
C PHE A 40 -2.51 1.49 -5.56
N VAL A 41 -3.81 1.24 -5.77
CA VAL A 41 -4.48 0.00 -5.35
C VAL A 41 -5.00 -0.80 -6.54
N LEU A 42 -4.91 -2.12 -6.43
CA LEU A 42 -5.62 -3.07 -7.28
C LEU A 42 -6.60 -3.86 -6.41
N PHE A 43 -7.85 -3.95 -6.88
CA PHE A 43 -8.87 -4.80 -6.27
C PHE A 43 -8.91 -6.15 -7.00
N ASN A 44 -8.46 -7.20 -6.32
CA ASN A 44 -8.55 -8.58 -6.80
C ASN A 44 -9.60 -9.33 -5.97
N GLY A 45 -10.86 -9.25 -6.42
CA GLY A 45 -12.01 -9.73 -5.66
C GLY A 45 -12.12 -8.99 -4.32
N SER A 46 -12.05 -9.72 -3.21
CA SER A 46 -12.06 -9.15 -1.85
C SER A 46 -10.70 -8.64 -1.37
N LYS A 47 -9.61 -8.97 -2.07
CA LYS A 47 -8.25 -8.60 -1.69
C LYS A 47 -7.85 -7.25 -2.30
N ARG A 48 -7.18 -6.44 -1.49
CA ARG A 48 -6.52 -5.21 -1.93
C ARG A 48 -5.03 -5.47 -2.08
N LEU A 49 -4.47 -5.10 -3.21
CA LEU A 49 -3.04 -5.19 -3.51
C LEU A 49 -2.54 -3.77 -3.75
N ILE A 50 -1.67 -3.27 -2.89
CA ILE A 50 -1.11 -1.92 -2.97
C ILE A 50 0.16 -1.97 -3.80
N LYS A 51 0.21 -1.26 -4.93
CA LYS A 51 1.41 -1.11 -5.75
C LYS A 51 2.44 -0.30 -4.96
N LYS A 52 3.54 -0.93 -4.52
CA LYS A 52 4.56 -0.30 -3.66
C LYS A 52 5.11 1.00 -4.28
N ASP A 53 5.55 0.92 -5.53
CA ASP A 53 6.16 2.06 -6.23
C ASP A 53 5.18 3.22 -6.44
N ASN A 54 3.89 2.92 -6.65
CA ASN A 54 2.88 3.96 -6.87
C ASN A 54 2.51 4.67 -5.57
N ILE A 55 2.33 3.94 -4.47
CA ILE A 55 2.04 4.58 -3.18
C ILE A 55 3.25 5.37 -2.68
N GLU A 56 4.48 4.89 -2.92
CA GLU A 56 5.71 5.64 -2.62
C GLU A 56 5.77 6.96 -3.40
N LYS A 57 5.50 6.93 -4.72
CA LYS A 57 5.39 8.15 -5.54
C LYS A 57 4.30 9.09 -5.04
N TYR A 58 3.13 8.55 -4.67
CA TYR A 58 2.05 9.32 -4.10
C TYR A 58 2.50 10.03 -2.82
N LEU A 59 3.04 9.30 -1.85
CA LEU A 59 3.49 9.84 -0.57
C LEU A 59 4.59 10.89 -0.72
N ASN A 60 5.54 10.69 -1.65
CA ASN A 60 6.60 11.67 -1.93
C ASN A 60 6.05 13.00 -2.48
N GLY A 61 4.90 12.97 -3.14
CA GLY A 61 4.23 14.17 -3.65
C GLY A 61 3.30 14.86 -2.64
N GLN A 62 3.03 14.22 -1.49
CA GLN A 62 2.14 14.78 -0.48
C GLN A 62 2.93 15.46 0.63
N TYR A 63 2.47 16.63 1.05
CA TYR A 63 2.93 17.26 2.28
C TYR A 63 2.21 16.69 3.53
N SER A 64 0.99 16.20 3.36
CA SER A 64 0.13 15.65 4.42
C SER A 64 -0.85 14.64 3.82
N ILE A 65 -1.18 13.60 4.59
CA ILE A 65 -2.13 12.56 4.19
C ILE A 65 -3.23 12.33 5.20
#